data_AF-A0A136IU11-F1
#
_entry.id   AF-A0A136IU11-F1
#
_cell.length_a   1.000
_cell.length_b   1.000
_cell.length_c   1.000
_cell.angle_alpha   90.00
_cell.angle_beta   90.00
_cell.angle_gamma   90.00
#
_symmetry.space_group_name_H-M   'P 1'
#
loop_
_entity.id
_entity.type
_entity.pdbx_description
1 polymer ?
#
loop_
_entity_poly.entity_id
_entity_poly.type
_entity_poly.pdbx_seq_one_letter_code
_entity_poly.pdbx_strand_id
1 'polypeptide(L)'
;MGTSKQTSPFPNAKRYSDQIFLFEYPPATSSLPAANTTATTDDGPSTVVIFGWGDGQAKHVAKYISGYRAQFPSITRIVVVLATTFKAAYQPLHERVAGMMPVIDAAFPDGPVPVTTSTATSSPDAGEKADKAAARSPLSPVLLHTMSNAGGINLASA
;
A
#
# COMPACT_ATOMS: atom_id res chain seq x y z
N MET A 1 6.27 10.97 34.67
CA MET A 1 5.59 9.86 33.97
C MET A 1 6.58 9.29 32.96
N GLY A 2 7.11 8.09 33.22
CA GLY A 2 8.20 7.52 32.44
C GLY A 2 7.74 7.11 31.05
N THR A 3 8.46 7.54 30.01
CA THR A 3 8.31 7.02 28.65
C THR A 3 8.82 5.58 28.65
N SER A 4 7.96 4.60 28.91
CA SER A 4 8.31 3.21 28.67
C SER A 4 8.66 3.07 27.19
N LYS A 5 9.88 2.63 26.86
CA LYS A 5 10.23 2.19 25.51
C LYS A 5 9.28 1.05 25.14
N GLN A 6 8.15 1.36 24.50
CA GLN A 6 7.21 0.35 24.05
C GLN A 6 7.88 -0.39 22.89
N THR A 7 8.31 -1.62 23.16
CA THR A 7 8.86 -2.52 22.14
C THR A 7 7.86 -2.63 21.00
N SER A 8 8.30 -2.29 19.78
CA SER A 8 7.45 -2.40 18.59
C SER A 8 7.02 -3.86 18.40
N PRO A 9 5.73 -4.15 18.14
CA PRO A 9 5.27 -5.51 17.89
C PRO A 9 5.83 -6.10 16.58
N PHE A 10 6.39 -5.24 15.72
CA PHE A 10 7.16 -5.61 14.54
C PHE A 10 8.60 -5.13 14.69
N PRO A 11 9.60 -6.03 14.81
CA PRO A 11 10.99 -5.64 14.78
C PRO A 11 11.33 -5.06 13.40
N ASN A 12 12.12 -3.98 13.38
CA ASN A 12 12.60 -3.28 12.17
C ASN A 12 11.53 -2.54 11.33
N ALA A 13 10.29 -2.45 11.81
CA ALA A 13 9.28 -1.62 11.17
C ALA A 13 9.37 -0.16 11.64
N LYS A 14 9.20 0.79 10.73
CA LYS A 14 8.89 2.18 11.08
C LYS A 14 7.45 2.24 11.58
N ARG A 15 7.27 2.69 12.82
CA ARG A 15 5.94 2.83 13.44
C ARG A 15 5.39 4.23 13.16
N TYR A 16 4.23 4.31 12.51
CA TYR A 16 3.48 5.57 12.35
C TYR A 16 2.49 5.79 13.48
N SER A 17 1.88 4.70 13.97
CA SER A 17 0.97 4.72 15.11
C SER A 17 0.96 3.35 15.80
N ASP A 18 0.11 3.16 16.81
CA ASP A 18 -0.16 1.84 17.41
C ASP A 18 -0.74 0.85 16.40
N GLN A 19 -1.27 1.38 15.29
CA GLN A 19 -2.02 0.65 14.29
C GLN A 19 -1.22 0.44 13.00
N ILE A 20 -0.37 1.39 12.63
CA ILE A 20 0.25 1.48 11.30
C ILE A 20 1.76 1.28 11.40
N PHE A 21 2.27 0.34 10.62
CA PHE A 21 3.68 -0.04 10.56
C PHE A 21 4.13 -0.12 9.11
N LEU A 22 5.30 0.43 8.80
CA LEU A 22 5.92 0.38 7.47
C LEU A 22 7.20 -0.43 7.51
N PHE A 23 7.36 -1.29 6.52
CA PHE A 23 8.57 -2.02 6.23
C PHE A 23 9.11 -1.52 4.90
N GLU A 24 10.34 -1.03 4.93
CA GLU A 24 11.08 -0.63 3.74
C GLU A 24 12.17 -1.65 3.46
N TYR A 25 12.43 -1.85 2.17
CA TYR A 25 13.38 -2.81 1.72
C TYR A 25 14.15 -2.24 0.55
N PRO A 26 15.43 -2.60 0.42
CA PRO A 26 16.22 -2.16 -0.71
C PRO A 26 15.55 -2.64 -2.01
N PRO A 27 15.58 -1.82 -3.07
CA PRO A 27 15.21 -2.29 -4.39
C PRO A 27 16.07 -3.50 -4.72
N ALA A 28 15.48 -4.54 -5.31
CA ALA A 28 16.23 -5.69 -5.75
C ALA A 28 17.35 -5.22 -6.68
N THR A 29 18.60 -5.34 -6.24
CA THR A 29 19.75 -5.13 -7.12
C THR A 29 19.70 -6.26 -8.14
N SER A 30 19.25 -5.97 -9.35
CA SER A 30 19.29 -6.91 -10.46
C SER A 30 20.75 -7.27 -10.72
N SER A 31 21.22 -8.36 -10.12
CA SER A 31 22.56 -8.91 -10.31
C SER A 31 22.47 -10.25 -11.03
N LEU A 32 21.69 -10.30 -12.10
CA LEU A 32 21.78 -11.38 -13.09
C LEU A 32 22.54 -10.84 -14.30
N PRO A 33 23.60 -11.52 -14.78
CA PRO A 33 24.21 -11.16 -16.05
C PRO A 33 23.16 -11.34 -17.14
N ALA A 34 23.03 -10.34 -18.01
CA ALA A 34 22.08 -10.31 -19.12
C ALA A 34 22.32 -11.49 -20.07
N ALA A 35 21.72 -12.63 -19.78
CA ALA A 35 21.69 -13.80 -20.64
C ALA A 35 20.25 -14.02 -21.08
N ASN A 36 19.91 -13.37 -22.19
CA ASN A 36 18.94 -13.81 -23.20
C ASN A 36 17.65 -14.47 -22.68
N THR A 37 16.94 -13.80 -21.77
CA THR A 37 15.56 -14.12 -21.44
C THR A 37 14.75 -12.88 -21.76
N THR A 38 13.77 -13.01 -22.66
CA THR A 38 12.69 -12.04 -22.88
C THR A 38 12.34 -11.40 -21.56
N ALA A 39 12.58 -10.09 -21.44
CA ALA A 39 12.26 -9.32 -20.25
C ALA A 39 10.75 -9.45 -20.01
N THR A 40 10.36 -10.41 -19.16
CA THR A 40 9.11 -10.32 -18.44
C THR A 40 9.30 -9.09 -17.57
N THR A 41 8.65 -7.99 -17.96
CA THR A 41 8.44 -6.85 -17.08
C THR A 41 8.09 -7.42 -15.70
N ASP A 42 8.89 -7.07 -14.69
CA ASP A 42 8.64 -7.46 -13.30
C ASP A 42 7.38 -6.70 -12.84
N ASP A 43 6.21 -7.16 -13.31
CA ASP A 43 4.89 -6.51 -13.19
C ASP A 43 4.30 -6.66 -11.78
N GLY A 44 5.14 -6.98 -10.79
CA GLY A 44 4.75 -7.11 -9.40
C GLY A 44 4.45 -5.75 -8.75
N PRO A 45 3.69 -5.74 -7.64
CA PRO A 45 3.44 -4.53 -6.88
C PRO A 45 4.75 -3.99 -6.28
N SER A 46 4.96 -2.69 -6.35
CA SER A 46 6.05 -2.03 -5.62
C SER A 46 5.73 -1.90 -4.13
N THR A 47 4.43 -1.83 -3.81
CA THR A 47 3.92 -1.61 -2.46
C THR A 47 2.76 -2.56 -2.16
N VAL A 48 2.77 -3.15 -0.97
CA VAL A 48 1.65 -3.93 -0.45
C VAL A 48 1.10 -3.26 0.80
N VAL A 49 -0.21 -3.10 0.89
CA VAL A 49 -0.90 -2.64 2.10
C VAL A 49 -1.73 -3.80 2.65
N ILE A 50 -1.48 -4.16 3.90
CA ILE A 50 -2.15 -5.26 4.59
C ILE A 50 -3.05 -4.68 5.68
N PHE A 51 -4.37 -4.77 5.47
CA PHE A 51 -5.37 -4.49 6.48
C PHE A 51 -5.68 -5.78 7.24
N GLY A 52 -5.12 -5.90 8.43
CA GLY A 52 -5.28 -7.03 9.32
C GLY A 52 -6.73 -7.22 9.79
N TRP A 53 -7.02 -8.38 10.37
CA TRP A 53 -8.32 -8.64 10.98
C TRP A 53 -8.44 -8.02 12.37
N GLY A 54 -9.67 -7.93 12.86
CA GLY A 54 -10.01 -7.36 14.16
C GLY A 54 -9.26 -8.08 15.30
N ASP A 55 -8.52 -7.29 16.08
CA ASP A 55 -7.73 -7.72 17.23
C ASP A 55 -6.67 -8.79 16.88
N GLY A 56 -6.28 -8.85 15.61
CA GLY A 56 -5.19 -9.70 15.13
C GLY A 56 -3.84 -9.27 15.71
N GLN A 57 -3.16 -10.19 16.39
CA GLN A 57 -1.81 -9.92 16.90
C GLN A 57 -0.80 -9.83 15.75
N ALA A 58 0.15 -8.90 15.87
CA ALA A 58 1.20 -8.65 14.88
C ALA A 58 1.93 -9.91 14.42
N LYS A 59 2.24 -10.84 15.33
CA LYS A 59 2.89 -12.13 15.03
C LYS A 59 2.13 -12.96 13.98
N HIS A 60 0.81 -12.84 13.93
CA HIS A 60 -0.02 -13.58 12.97
C HIS A 60 -0.11 -12.89 11.62
N VAL A 61 0.09 -11.57 11.58
CA VAL A 61 0.15 -10.78 10.33
C VAL A 61 1.56 -10.84 9.73
N ALA A 62 2.60 -10.97 10.56
CA ALA A 62 4.00 -10.98 10.14
C ALA A 62 4.33 -12.02 9.06
N LYS A 63 3.68 -13.19 9.08
CA LYS A 63 3.88 -14.23 8.06
C LYS A 63 3.50 -13.79 6.64
N TYR A 64 2.55 -12.86 6.51
CA TYR A 64 2.13 -12.36 5.19
C TYR A 64 3.18 -11.42 4.62
N ILE A 65 3.90 -10.70 5.47
CA ILE A 65 5.01 -9.83 5.06
C ILE A 65 6.08 -10.67 4.35
N SER A 66 6.51 -11.77 4.97
CA SER A 66 7.48 -12.69 4.37
C SER A 66 6.93 -13.41 3.15
N GLY A 67 5.64 -13.77 3.16
CA GLY A 67 4.97 -14.41 2.02
C GLY A 67 4.95 -13.51 0.78
N TYR A 68 4.55 -12.25 0.93
CA TYR A 68 4.55 -11.28 -0.15
C TYR A 68 5.95 -10.98 -0.67
N ARG A 69 6.92 -10.84 0.24
CA ARG A 69 8.34 -10.68 -0.12
C ARG A 69 8.88 -11.81 -0.97
N ALA A 70 8.53 -13.05 -0.64
CA ALA A 70 8.95 -14.22 -1.39
C ALA A 70 8.24 -14.32 -2.75
N GLN A 71 6.98 -13.89 -2.83
CA GLN A 71 6.18 -13.96 -4.04
C GLN A 71 6.50 -12.85 -5.04
N PHE A 72 6.78 -11.64 -4.56
CA PHE A 72 7.04 -10.46 -5.38
C PHE A 72 8.36 -9.80 -4.95
N PRO A 73 9.48 -10.19 -5.57
CA PRO A 73 10.79 -9.60 -5.27
C PRO A 73 10.87 -8.09 -5.56
N SER A 74 10.00 -7.56 -6.43
CA SER A 74 9.87 -6.14 -6.80
C SER A 74 9.32 -5.24 -5.68
N ILE A 75 8.74 -5.81 -4.62
CA ILE A 75 8.21 -4.99 -3.52
C ILE A 75 9.36 -4.22 -2.87
N THR A 76 9.16 -2.93 -2.66
CA THR A 76 10.07 -2.05 -1.89
C THR A 76 9.45 -1.63 -0.56
N ARG A 77 8.11 -1.64 -0.46
CA ARG A 77 7.38 -1.23 0.74
C ARG A 77 6.25 -2.18 1.12
N ILE A 78 6.09 -2.43 2.41
CA ILE A 78 4.90 -3.12 2.95
C ILE A 78 4.35 -2.28 4.10
N VAL A 79 3.09 -1.85 3.99
CA VAL A 79 2.36 -1.16 5.05
C VAL A 79 1.43 -2.16 5.73
N VAL A 80 1.46 -2.22 7.05
CA VAL A 80 0.60 -3.08 7.85
C VAL A 80 -0.28 -2.22 8.75
N VAL A 81 -1.58 -2.45 8.66
CA VAL A 81 -2.62 -1.81 9.49
C VAL A 81 -3.25 -2.88 10.36
N LEU A 82 -3.00 -2.84 11.67
CA LEU A 82 -3.65 -3.74 12.62
C LEU A 82 -5.07 -3.24 12.90
N ALA A 83 -6.12 -4.00 12.60
CA ALA A 83 -7.46 -3.55 12.94
C ALA A 83 -7.74 -3.80 14.43
N THR A 84 -8.24 -2.79 15.16
CA THR A 84 -8.82 -2.99 16.49
C THR A 84 -10.33 -2.94 16.37
N THR A 85 -11.02 -3.99 16.84
CA THR A 85 -12.48 -4.10 16.69
C THR A 85 -13.18 -2.95 17.41
N PHE A 86 -12.65 -2.56 18.56
CA PHE A 86 -13.17 -1.44 19.33
C PHE A 86 -13.11 -0.10 18.56
N LYS A 87 -11.97 0.25 17.95
CA LYS A 87 -11.89 1.49 17.14
C LYS A 87 -12.78 1.40 15.91
N ALA A 88 -12.83 0.24 15.25
CA ALA A 88 -13.68 0.05 14.08
C ALA A 88 -15.17 0.30 14.40
N ALA A 89 -15.63 -0.10 15.59
CA ALA A 89 -17.02 0.05 16.03
C ALA A 89 -17.37 1.44 16.56
N TYR A 90 -16.46 2.10 17.28
CA TYR A 90 -16.78 3.32 18.05
C TYR A 90 -16.10 4.59 17.56
N GLN A 91 -15.09 4.51 16.71
CA GLN A 91 -14.37 5.70 16.26
C GLN A 91 -15.16 6.44 15.15
N PRO A 92 -15.36 7.77 15.26
CA PRO A 92 -15.99 8.57 14.21
C PRO A 92 -15.25 8.49 12.88
N LEU A 93 -15.98 8.62 11.77
CA LEU A 93 -15.40 8.50 10.42
C LEU A 93 -14.24 9.48 10.18
N HIS A 94 -14.40 10.76 10.55
CA HIS A 94 -13.36 11.77 10.30
C HIS A 94 -12.05 11.46 11.03
N GLU A 95 -12.11 10.92 12.24
CA GLU A 95 -10.90 10.51 12.98
C GLU A 95 -10.26 9.26 12.36
N ARG A 96 -11.07 8.33 11.85
CA ARG A 96 -10.55 7.15 11.13
C ARG A 96 -9.82 7.58 9.85
N VAL A 97 -10.41 8.52 9.11
CA VAL A 97 -9.79 9.09 7.89
C VAL A 97 -8.47 9.75 8.23
N ALA A 98 -8.45 10.67 9.20
CA ALA A 98 -7.23 11.31 9.65
C ALA A 98 -6.17 10.29 10.13
N GLY A 99 -6.61 9.24 10.82
CA GLY A 99 -5.74 8.17 11.30
C GLY A 99 -5.14 7.29 10.20
N MET A 100 -5.78 7.22 9.03
CA MET A 100 -5.33 6.41 7.88
C MET A 100 -4.51 7.21 6.85
N MET A 101 -4.44 8.54 6.92
CA MET A 101 -3.59 9.35 6.05
C MET A 101 -2.13 8.86 5.94
N PRO A 102 -1.47 8.41 7.03
CA PRO A 102 -0.11 7.85 6.92
C PRO A 102 -0.01 6.60 6.03
N VAL A 103 -1.10 5.86 5.85
CA VAL A 103 -1.16 4.71 4.92
C VAL A 103 -1.08 5.20 3.48
N ILE A 104 -1.82 6.26 3.15
CA ILE A 104 -1.80 6.88 1.82
C ILE A 104 -0.43 7.46 1.51
N ASP A 105 0.15 8.23 2.44
CA ASP A 105 1.48 8.81 2.27
C ASP A 105 2.55 7.74 2.08
N ALA A 106 2.44 6.61 2.78
CA ALA A 106 3.37 5.49 2.65
C ALA A 106 3.16 4.67 1.38
N ALA A 107 1.92 4.55 0.90
CA ALA A 107 1.58 3.81 -0.31
C ALA A 107 1.87 4.61 -1.60
N PHE A 108 1.77 5.94 -1.53
CA PHE A 108 1.91 6.86 -2.66
C PHE A 108 2.85 8.02 -2.30
N PRO A 109 4.16 7.78 -2.15
CA PRO A 109 5.12 8.81 -1.75
C PRO A 109 5.26 9.95 -2.77
N ASP A 110 4.97 9.69 -4.04
CA ASP A 110 4.97 10.70 -5.11
C ASP A 110 3.64 11.49 -5.18
N GLY A 111 2.76 11.26 -4.21
CA GLY A 111 1.43 11.87 -4.11
C GLY A 111 0.34 11.12 -4.88
N PRO A 112 -0.93 11.38 -4.56
CA PRO A 112 -2.06 10.84 -5.29
C PRO A 112 -2.05 11.37 -6.72
N VAL A 113 -2.19 10.45 -7.66
CA VAL A 113 -2.29 10.78 -9.07
C VAL A 113 -3.59 11.55 -9.27
N PRO A 114 -3.59 12.74 -9.90
CA PRO A 114 -4.84 13.41 -10.23
C PRO A 114 -5.67 12.48 -11.13
N VAL A 115 -6.84 12.08 -10.63
CA VAL A 115 -7.88 11.42 -11.42
C VAL A 115 -8.34 12.45 -12.43
N THR A 116 -7.83 12.36 -13.65
CA THR A 116 -8.50 12.96 -14.80
C THR A 116 -9.73 12.10 -14.99
N THR A 117 -10.88 12.57 -14.51
CA THR A 117 -12.17 12.00 -14.85
C THR A 117 -12.32 12.12 -16.36
N SER A 118 -11.97 11.06 -17.10
CA SER A 118 -12.42 10.89 -18.47
C SER A 118 -13.92 10.69 -18.42
N THR A 119 -14.67 11.78 -18.31
CA THR A 119 -16.07 11.81 -18.75
C THR A 119 -16.05 11.56 -20.24
N ALA A 120 -16.10 10.28 -20.62
CA ALA A 120 -16.50 9.86 -21.94
C ALA A 120 -17.99 10.20 -22.11
N THR A 121 -18.30 11.48 -22.33
CA THR A 121 -19.52 11.87 -23.02
C THR A 121 -19.23 11.64 -24.49
N SER A 122 -19.47 10.43 -24.97
CA SER A 122 -19.43 10.11 -26.39
C SER A 122 -20.55 10.86 -27.10
N SER A 123 -20.28 12.07 -27.57
CA SER A 123 -20.91 12.63 -28.77
C SER A 123 -19.98 12.32 -29.94
N PRO A 124 -20.42 11.61 -30.98
CA PRO A 124 -19.57 11.27 -32.11
C PRO A 124 -19.74 12.35 -33.18
N ASP A 125 -18.91 13.39 -33.17
CA ASP A 125 -18.51 14.03 -34.42
C ASP A 125 -17.24 14.89 -34.25
N ALA A 126 -16.42 14.86 -35.29
CA ALA A 126 -15.25 15.69 -35.58
C ALA A 126 -13.92 15.41 -34.85
N GLY A 127 -13.00 14.78 -35.59
CA GLY A 127 -11.67 15.34 -35.78
C GLY A 127 -10.53 14.71 -34.97
N GLU A 128 -9.92 13.69 -35.56
CA GLU A 128 -8.64 13.11 -35.16
C GLU A 128 -7.52 14.18 -35.17
N LYS A 129 -7.13 14.66 -33.99
CA LYS A 129 -5.79 15.20 -33.75
C LYS A 129 -5.15 14.36 -32.66
N ALA A 130 -4.16 13.58 -33.07
CA ALA A 130 -3.32 12.80 -32.19
C ALA A 130 -2.53 13.73 -31.25
N ASP A 131 -3.09 13.95 -30.05
CA ASP A 131 -2.32 14.48 -28.95
C ASP A 131 -1.27 13.44 -28.57
N LYS A 132 0.00 13.80 -28.76
CA LYS A 132 1.14 13.12 -28.11
C LYS A 132 0.93 13.18 -26.61
N ALA A 133 0.23 12.20 -26.06
CA ALA A 133 0.20 11.93 -24.63
C ALA A 133 1.65 11.75 -24.19
N ALA A 134 2.17 12.74 -23.47
CA ALA A 134 3.48 12.66 -22.83
C ALA A 134 3.56 11.31 -22.10
N ALA A 135 4.59 10.53 -22.41
CA ALA A 135 4.82 9.21 -21.85
C ALA A 135 4.79 9.30 -20.32
N ARG A 136 3.64 8.94 -19.73
CA ARG A 136 3.40 8.95 -18.30
C ARG A 136 4.29 7.86 -17.73
N SER A 137 5.21 8.21 -16.82
CA SER A 137 5.97 7.21 -16.08
C SER A 137 4.99 6.19 -15.49
N PRO A 138 5.22 4.88 -15.67
CA PRO A 138 4.26 3.87 -15.25
C PRO A 138 4.06 4.00 -13.73
N LEU A 139 2.80 4.11 -13.32
CA LEU A 139 2.44 4.13 -11.90
C LEU A 139 2.86 2.81 -11.28
N SER A 140 3.60 2.88 -10.18
CA SER A 140 4.03 1.68 -9.50
C SER A 140 2.81 0.98 -8.88
N PRO A 141 2.49 -0.28 -9.23
CA PRO A 141 1.26 -0.93 -8.77
C PRO A 141 1.25 -1.10 -7.25
N VAL A 142 0.09 -0.86 -6.63
CA VAL A 142 -0.14 -1.09 -5.20
C VAL A 142 -1.11 -2.24 -5.02
N LEU A 143 -0.72 -3.24 -4.23
CA LEU A 143 -1.57 -4.36 -3.86
C LEU A 143 -2.20 -4.13 -2.49
N LEU A 144 -3.53 -4.24 -2.41
CA LEU A 144 -4.27 -4.14 -1.16
C LEU A 144 -4.74 -5.53 -0.72
N HIS A 145 -4.43 -5.92 0.52
CA HIS A 145 -4.90 -7.16 1.11
C HIS A 145 -5.75 -6.86 2.34
N THR A 146 -7.05 -7.19 2.28
CA THR A 146 -8.01 -6.93 3.34
C THR A 146 -8.54 -8.25 3.91
N MET A 147 -8.24 -8.53 5.18
CA MET A 147 -8.47 -9.85 5.78
C MET A 147 -9.87 -10.05 6.38
N SER A 148 -10.56 -8.98 6.79
CA SER A 148 -11.91 -9.07 7.38
C SER A 148 -12.64 -7.73 7.36
N ASN A 149 -13.89 -7.70 7.84
CA ASN A 149 -14.71 -6.48 7.96
C ASN A 149 -14.01 -5.37 8.75
N ALA A 150 -13.34 -5.71 9.86
CA ALA A 150 -12.61 -4.72 10.65
C ALA A 150 -11.42 -4.13 9.86
N GLY A 151 -10.76 -4.95 9.04
CA GLY A 151 -9.77 -4.48 8.07
C GLY A 151 -10.41 -3.60 6.99
N GLY A 152 -11.58 -4.00 6.48
CA GLY A 152 -12.34 -3.27 5.47
C GLY A 152 -12.80 -1.88 5.94
N ILE A 153 -13.12 -1.71 7.22
CA ILE A 153 -13.44 -0.40 7.80
C ILE A 153 -12.23 0.54 7.77
N ASN A 154 -11.03 0.03 8.03
CA ASN A 154 -9.81 0.82 7.92
C ASN A 154 -9.49 1.17 6.46
N LEU A 155 -9.67 0.21 5.54
CA LEU A 155 -9.52 0.46 4.10
C LEU A 155 -10.51 1.54 3.62
N ALA A 156 -11.78 1.45 4.00
CA ALA A 156 -12.79 2.44 3.62
C ALA A 156 -12.53 3.84 4.21
N SER A 157 -11.61 3.93 5.17
CA SER A 157 -11.18 5.19 5.78
C SER A 157 -9.83 5.67 5.21
N ALA A 158 -9.16 4.89 4.35
CA ALA A 158 -7.87 5.22 3.75
C ALA A 158 -8.07 5.75 2.32
#